data_AF-A0A6B2NK30-F1
#
_entry.id   AF-A0A6B2NK30-F1
#
_cell.length_a   1.000
_cell.length_b   1.000
_cell.length_c   1.000
_cell.angle_alpha   90.00
_cell.angle_beta   90.00
_cell.angle_gamma   90.00
#
_symmetry.space_group_name_H-M   'P 1'
#
loop_
_entity.id
_entity.type
_entity.pdbx_description
1 polymer ?
#
loop_
_entity_poly.entity_id
_entity_poly.type
_entity_poly.pdbx_seq_one_letter_code
_entity_poly.pdbx_strand_id
1 'polypeptide(L)'
;MAVKRLAREDAQERLGNVRHALWLELYATVSGAYCDGWLPDSYYLEEVMPRVNGISHHLAWHGATNALFFDHPALPDVLYTLNGRLLGRDYTALTLRQAQERVSGLVVFKADRSGFGKGIQTLDFADLDEARLRALGNGLFQPVIQPHEAFGRFGVTSLATLRLGTVLPQTGPPEIRCCYLKIGRSGQQNVVAHNQVRVAVNWTSGATDVRGYLSNWQPTDVHPDTKAALNGFEVPGIAQAARLVRELHSRLPLPRFVCWDLAIDQNENVRLLEWEGGVVSFAEPTQGPCFTGLGWDRLHLGTSVAQKDKTGEQERTSTTAGEVPRCEASRIGRQRVGDERG
;
A
#
# COMPACT_ATOMS: atom_id res chain seq x y z
N MET A 1 -23.84 -14.28 16.12
CA MET A 1 -24.42 -13.52 17.25
C MET A 1 -23.35 -12.89 18.13
N ALA A 2 -22.34 -13.64 18.62
CA ALA A 2 -21.28 -13.09 19.47
C ALA A 2 -20.44 -11.99 18.79
N VAL A 3 -19.93 -12.23 17.57
CA VAL A 3 -19.10 -11.26 16.82
C VAL A 3 -19.81 -9.92 16.60
N LYS A 4 -21.09 -9.94 16.19
CA LYS A 4 -21.88 -8.72 15.99
C LYS A 4 -22.04 -7.92 17.28
N ARG A 5 -22.23 -8.60 18.40
CA ARG A 5 -22.35 -7.94 19.70
C ARG A 5 -21.01 -7.29 20.10
N LEU A 6 -19.91 -8.04 20.04
CA LEU A 6 -18.56 -7.55 20.35
C LEU A 6 -18.17 -6.35 19.47
N ALA A 7 -18.38 -6.46 18.16
CA ALA A 7 -18.10 -5.38 17.22
C ALA A 7 -18.90 -4.10 17.52
N ARG A 8 -20.15 -4.24 17.96
CA ARG A 8 -21.00 -3.10 18.31
C ARG A 8 -20.62 -2.48 19.65
N GLU A 9 -20.32 -3.32 20.65
CA GLU A 9 -19.84 -2.89 21.97
C GLU A 9 -18.52 -2.12 21.81
N ASP A 10 -17.53 -2.70 21.13
CA ASP A 10 -16.24 -2.07 20.85
C ASP A 10 -16.36 -0.77 20.05
N ALA A 11 -17.16 -0.76 18.98
CA ALA A 11 -17.40 0.44 18.21
C ALA A 11 -18.04 1.56 19.04
N GLN A 12 -18.94 1.22 19.98
CA GLN A 12 -19.59 2.19 20.84
C GLN A 12 -18.67 2.69 21.96
N GLU A 13 -17.93 1.79 22.60
CA GLU A 13 -17.13 2.08 23.80
C GLU A 13 -15.75 2.66 23.44
N ARG A 14 -15.03 2.03 22.52
CA ARG A 14 -13.66 2.44 22.15
C ARG A 14 -13.64 3.48 21.05
N LEU A 15 -14.54 3.38 20.08
CA LEU A 15 -14.56 4.26 18.89
C LEU A 15 -15.65 5.34 18.96
N GLY A 16 -16.44 5.36 20.04
CA GLY A 16 -17.44 6.39 20.34
C GLY A 16 -18.73 6.30 19.53
N ASN A 17 -18.85 5.41 18.54
CA ASN A 17 -20.05 5.29 17.72
C ASN A 17 -20.22 3.90 17.09
N VAL A 18 -21.38 3.28 17.32
CA VAL A 18 -21.74 1.96 16.77
C VAL A 18 -21.65 1.84 15.25
N ARG A 19 -21.69 2.92 14.48
CA ARG A 19 -21.57 2.89 13.00
C ARG A 19 -20.26 2.27 12.52
N HIS A 20 -19.21 2.27 13.34
CA HIS A 20 -17.92 1.67 12.99
C HIS A 20 -17.95 0.13 13.07
N ALA A 21 -18.99 -0.47 13.67
CA ALA A 21 -19.12 -1.91 13.87
C ALA A 21 -19.18 -2.71 12.56
N LEU A 22 -19.76 -2.17 11.48
CA LEU A 22 -19.88 -2.90 10.21
C LEU A 22 -18.51 -3.31 9.63
N TRP A 23 -17.52 -2.44 9.78
CA TRP A 23 -16.15 -2.75 9.38
C TRP A 23 -15.49 -3.79 10.29
N LEU A 24 -15.72 -3.73 11.60
CA LEU A 24 -15.24 -4.74 12.54
C LEU A 24 -15.89 -6.12 12.28
N GLU A 25 -17.18 -6.15 11.92
CA GLU A 25 -17.88 -7.37 11.52
C GLU A 25 -17.31 -7.95 10.22
N LEU A 26 -17.02 -7.09 9.22
CA LEU A 26 -16.33 -7.50 8.00
C LEU A 26 -14.97 -8.09 8.34
N TYR A 27 -14.19 -7.42 9.19
CA TYR A 27 -12.86 -7.88 9.55
C TYR A 27 -12.91 -9.24 10.26
N ALA A 28 -13.83 -9.41 11.21
CA ALA A 28 -14.03 -10.68 11.89
C ALA A 28 -14.44 -11.81 10.93
N THR A 29 -15.22 -11.49 9.89
CA THR A 29 -15.60 -12.45 8.85
C THR A 29 -14.40 -12.88 8.02
N VAL A 30 -13.53 -11.93 7.66
CA VAL A 30 -12.34 -12.16 6.84
C VAL A 30 -11.26 -12.93 7.60
N SER A 31 -11.01 -12.56 8.86
CA SER A 31 -10.01 -13.20 9.74
C SER A 31 -10.52 -14.49 10.39
N GLY A 32 -11.84 -14.74 10.35
CA GLY A 32 -12.50 -15.90 10.95
C GLY A 32 -12.84 -15.76 12.44
N ALA A 33 -12.32 -14.72 13.11
CA ALA A 33 -12.63 -14.38 14.49
C ALA A 33 -12.51 -12.86 14.69
N TYR A 34 -13.19 -12.33 15.71
CA TYR A 34 -13.03 -10.94 16.12
C TYR A 34 -11.67 -10.73 16.81
N CYS A 35 -10.98 -9.63 16.49
CA CYS A 35 -9.73 -9.23 17.11
C CYS A 35 -9.86 -7.83 17.72
N ASP A 36 -9.46 -7.69 18.99
CA ASP A 36 -9.42 -6.40 19.66
C ASP A 36 -8.33 -5.48 19.08
N GLY A 37 -8.57 -4.18 19.10
CA GLY A 37 -7.62 -3.17 18.62
C GLY A 37 -7.63 -2.89 17.13
N TRP A 38 -8.48 -3.56 16.33
CA TRP A 38 -8.67 -3.18 14.93
C TRP A 38 -9.13 -1.72 14.80
N LEU A 39 -8.62 -1.04 13.78
CA LEU A 39 -9.00 0.30 13.36
C LEU A 39 -9.92 0.22 12.13
N PRO A 40 -11.24 0.43 12.29
CA PRO A 40 -12.18 0.42 11.18
C PRO A 40 -11.86 1.47 10.14
N ASP A 41 -12.00 1.12 8.86
CA ASP A 41 -11.80 2.05 7.74
C ASP A 41 -12.70 3.30 7.86
N SER A 42 -13.94 3.14 8.32
CA SER A 42 -14.82 4.29 8.58
C SER A 42 -14.29 5.21 9.68
N TYR A 43 -13.71 4.66 10.75
CA TYR A 43 -13.10 5.46 11.82
C TYR A 43 -11.79 6.10 11.33
N TYR A 44 -11.00 5.39 10.54
CA TYR A 44 -9.79 5.91 9.92
C TYR A 44 -10.09 7.15 9.07
N LEU A 45 -11.06 7.04 8.15
CA LEU A 45 -11.42 8.14 7.25
C LEU A 45 -11.97 9.36 7.99
N GLU A 46 -12.75 9.13 9.05
CA GLU A 46 -13.44 10.20 9.76
C GLU A 46 -12.57 10.87 10.83
N GLU A 47 -11.85 10.08 11.62
CA GLU A 47 -11.17 10.61 12.80
C GLU A 47 -9.65 10.68 12.63
N VAL A 48 -9.06 9.65 12.02
CA VAL A 48 -7.61 9.49 11.95
C VAL A 48 -7.03 10.32 10.81
N MET A 49 -7.43 10.07 9.56
CA MET A 49 -6.85 10.72 8.38
C MET A 49 -6.86 12.25 8.48
N PRO A 50 -7.95 12.94 8.90
CA PRO A 50 -7.97 14.39 9.03
C PRO A 50 -7.02 14.95 10.10
N ARG A 51 -6.69 14.17 11.15
CA ARG A 51 -5.85 14.60 12.28
C ARG A 51 -4.40 14.16 12.17
N VAL A 52 -4.18 12.98 11.60
CA VAL A 52 -2.87 12.31 11.50
C VAL A 52 -2.15 12.70 10.22
N ASN A 53 -2.87 12.73 9.10
CA ASN A 53 -2.31 13.16 7.82
C ASN A 53 -2.66 14.62 7.51
N GLY A 54 -3.81 15.12 7.97
CA GLY A 54 -4.27 16.47 7.66
C GLY A 54 -4.32 16.71 6.16
N ILE A 55 -4.03 17.93 5.71
CA ILE A 55 -4.04 18.28 4.28
C ILE A 55 -2.88 17.63 3.49
N SER A 56 -1.85 17.11 4.18
CA SER A 56 -0.61 16.65 3.53
C SER A 56 -0.79 15.43 2.64
N HIS A 57 -1.81 14.60 2.89
CA HIS A 57 -2.09 13.44 2.02
C HIS A 57 -2.47 13.84 0.59
N HIS A 58 -2.95 15.07 0.37
CA HIS A 58 -3.26 15.56 -0.98
C HIS A 58 -2.01 15.83 -1.83
N LEU A 59 -0.82 15.92 -1.21
CA LEU A 59 0.44 16.10 -1.95
C LEU A 59 0.71 14.91 -2.87
N ALA A 60 0.29 13.71 -2.47
CA ALA A 60 0.37 12.50 -3.29
C ALA A 60 -0.37 12.58 -4.63
N TRP A 61 -1.33 13.50 -4.77
CA TRP A 61 -2.13 13.64 -5.99
C TRP A 61 -1.41 14.40 -7.11
N HIS A 62 -0.25 14.98 -6.80
CA HIS A 62 0.52 15.82 -7.70
C HIS A 62 1.85 15.16 -8.01
N GLY A 63 1.89 14.40 -9.09
CA GLY A 63 3.04 13.57 -9.46
C GLY A 63 4.36 14.33 -9.57
N ALA A 64 4.29 15.54 -10.11
CA ALA A 64 5.44 16.42 -10.27
C ALA A 64 6.10 16.84 -8.95
N THR A 65 5.46 16.65 -7.79
CA THR A 65 6.07 16.94 -6.48
C THR A 65 6.95 15.82 -5.95
N ASN A 66 6.87 14.62 -6.52
CA ASN A 66 7.62 13.45 -6.04
C ASN A 66 9.14 13.69 -6.08
N ALA A 67 9.66 14.29 -7.14
CA ALA A 67 11.09 14.58 -7.22
C ALA A 67 11.53 15.66 -6.21
N LEU A 68 10.68 16.66 -5.88
CA LEU A 68 10.97 17.63 -4.81
C LEU A 68 11.06 16.96 -3.43
N PHE A 69 10.18 16.01 -3.13
CA PHE A 69 10.12 15.39 -1.80
C PHE A 69 11.18 14.31 -1.62
N PHE A 70 11.44 13.53 -2.67
CA PHE A 70 12.20 12.32 -2.54
C PHE A 70 13.55 12.37 -3.22
N ASP A 71 13.70 13.06 -4.35
CA ASP A 71 14.83 12.97 -5.29
C ASP A 71 15.65 11.69 -5.15
N HIS A 72 15.05 10.58 -5.58
CA HIS A 72 15.61 9.24 -5.36
C HIS A 72 15.66 8.46 -6.68
N PRO A 73 16.67 7.61 -6.93
CA PRO A 73 16.75 6.78 -8.14
C PRO A 73 15.60 5.77 -8.31
N ALA A 74 14.91 5.43 -7.21
CA ALA A 74 13.73 4.58 -7.24
C ALA A 74 12.51 5.27 -7.87
N LEU A 75 12.50 6.61 -7.96
CA LEU A 75 11.46 7.34 -8.69
C LEU A 75 11.75 7.25 -10.19
N PRO A 76 10.88 6.59 -10.99
CA PRO A 76 11.15 6.34 -12.40
C PRO A 76 10.71 7.51 -13.30
N ASP A 77 10.24 8.62 -12.74
CA ASP A 77 9.77 9.78 -13.49
C ASP A 77 10.86 10.34 -14.41
N VAL A 78 10.48 10.65 -15.66
CA VAL A 78 11.37 11.24 -16.66
C VAL A 78 10.95 12.66 -17.06
N LEU A 79 9.64 12.92 -17.12
CA LEU A 79 9.06 14.20 -17.53
C LEU A 79 7.77 14.48 -16.76
N TYR A 80 7.40 15.75 -16.70
CA TYR A 80 6.15 16.22 -16.13
C TYR A 80 5.39 17.12 -17.10
N THR A 81 4.07 16.99 -17.13
CA THR A 81 3.19 18.01 -17.68
C THR A 81 2.53 18.75 -16.51
N LEU A 82 2.74 20.05 -16.44
CA LEU A 82 2.21 20.85 -15.34
C LEU A 82 1.78 22.23 -15.84
N ASN A 83 0.48 22.50 -15.73
CA ASN A 83 -0.15 23.77 -16.09
C ASN A 83 0.21 24.22 -17.51
N GLY A 84 0.15 23.30 -18.46
CA GLY A 84 0.48 23.54 -19.88
C GLY A 84 1.98 23.59 -20.20
N ARG A 85 2.85 23.32 -19.22
CA ARG A 85 4.31 23.25 -19.42
C ARG A 85 4.78 21.81 -19.45
N LEU A 86 5.75 21.52 -20.32
CA LEU A 86 6.52 20.28 -20.30
C LEU A 86 7.82 20.53 -19.55
N LEU A 87 8.07 19.73 -18.51
CA LEU A 87 9.21 19.90 -17.62
C LEU A 87 10.05 18.63 -17.58
N GLY A 88 11.37 18.79 -17.49
CA GLY A 88 12.29 17.73 -17.08
C GLY A 88 12.08 17.32 -15.62
N ARG A 89 12.69 16.20 -15.21
CA ARG A 89 12.73 15.77 -13.81
C ARG A 89 13.34 16.84 -12.88
N ASP A 90 14.26 17.64 -13.41
CA ASP A 90 14.93 18.77 -12.75
C ASP A 90 14.11 20.09 -12.82
N TYR A 91 12.86 20.02 -13.27
CA TYR A 91 11.96 21.15 -13.50
C TYR A 91 12.41 22.14 -14.58
N THR A 92 13.41 21.78 -15.41
CA THR A 92 13.75 22.58 -16.58
C THR A 92 12.60 22.58 -17.58
N ALA A 93 12.22 23.75 -18.09
CA ALA A 93 11.18 23.83 -19.11
C ALA A 93 11.72 23.36 -20.46
N LEU A 94 10.97 22.50 -21.13
CA LEU A 94 11.36 21.88 -22.40
C LEU A 94 10.34 22.18 -23.48
N THR A 95 10.81 22.34 -24.71
CA THR A 95 9.96 22.17 -25.89
C THR A 95 9.66 20.69 -26.12
N LEU A 96 8.60 20.38 -26.86
CA LEU A 96 8.28 19.00 -27.23
C LEU A 96 9.47 18.32 -27.94
N ARG A 97 10.13 19.01 -28.86
CA ARG A 97 11.33 18.51 -29.55
C ARG A 97 12.45 18.14 -28.58
N GLN A 98 12.76 19.03 -27.63
CA GLN A 98 13.80 18.76 -26.61
C GLN A 98 13.43 17.56 -25.73
N ALA A 99 12.14 17.36 -25.45
CA ALA A 99 11.68 16.20 -24.70
C ALA A 99 11.78 14.90 -25.52
N GLN A 100 11.44 14.94 -26.81
CA GLN A 100 11.58 13.80 -27.74
C GLN A 100 13.04 13.40 -27.98
N GLU A 101 13.98 14.33 -27.86
CA GLU A 101 15.42 14.04 -27.87
C GLU A 101 15.89 13.32 -26.58
N ARG A 102 15.15 13.45 -25.47
CA ARG A 102 15.49 12.86 -24.15
C ARG A 102 14.75 11.56 -23.86
N VAL A 103 13.54 11.40 -24.38
CA VAL A 103 12.65 10.27 -24.10
C VAL A 103 12.23 9.64 -25.41
N SER A 104 12.49 8.35 -25.54
CA SER A 104 12.17 7.57 -26.73
C SER A 104 11.38 6.30 -26.38
N GLY A 105 10.53 5.88 -27.33
CA GLY A 105 9.74 4.66 -27.22
C GLY A 105 8.54 4.77 -26.28
N LEU A 106 8.08 3.60 -25.83
CA LEU A 106 6.89 3.49 -24.99
C LEU A 106 7.13 4.04 -23.59
N VAL A 107 6.21 4.90 -23.17
CA VAL A 107 6.12 5.45 -21.83
C VAL A 107 4.74 5.25 -21.24
N VAL A 108 4.69 5.27 -19.92
CA VAL A 108 3.47 5.33 -19.13
C VAL A 108 3.23 6.78 -18.72
N PHE A 109 2.14 7.36 -19.19
CA PHE A 109 1.62 8.62 -18.67
C PHE A 109 0.66 8.33 -17.51
N LYS A 110 0.82 9.06 -16.41
CA LYS A 110 -0.07 9.05 -15.25
C LYS A 110 -0.60 10.45 -15.01
N ALA A 111 -1.91 10.63 -15.17
CA ALA A 111 -2.55 11.91 -14.90
C ALA A 111 -2.56 12.24 -13.39
N ASP A 112 -2.45 13.52 -13.05
CA ASP A 112 -2.70 13.98 -11.68
C ASP A 112 -4.14 13.65 -11.25
N ARG A 113 -4.33 13.39 -9.96
CA ARG A 113 -5.64 13.04 -9.35
C ARG A 113 -6.33 11.82 -9.97
N SER A 114 -5.61 10.99 -10.70
CA SER A 114 -6.14 9.79 -11.33
C SER A 114 -5.94 8.58 -10.40
N GLY A 115 -6.75 8.52 -9.34
CA GLY A 115 -6.67 7.41 -8.38
C GLY A 115 -7.13 6.07 -8.97
N PHE A 116 -6.70 4.97 -8.34
CA PHE A 116 -7.19 3.61 -8.62
C PHE A 116 -6.86 3.05 -10.01
N GLY A 117 -5.77 3.51 -10.63
CA GLY A 117 -5.35 3.07 -11.96
C GLY A 117 -6.18 3.65 -13.12
N LYS A 118 -7.14 4.54 -12.83
CA LYS A 118 -7.82 5.35 -13.86
C LYS A 118 -6.81 6.41 -14.32
N GLY A 119 -6.75 6.72 -15.62
CA GLY A 119 -5.86 7.79 -16.14
C GLY A 119 -4.41 7.37 -16.43
N ILE A 120 -4.09 6.07 -16.34
CA ILE A 120 -2.81 5.52 -16.79
C ILE A 120 -2.93 5.17 -18.28
N GLN A 121 -2.01 5.68 -19.10
CA GLN A 121 -1.96 5.42 -20.53
C GLN A 121 -0.55 5.01 -20.95
N THR A 122 -0.45 3.93 -21.72
CA THR A 122 0.80 3.57 -22.40
C THR A 122 0.77 4.18 -23.80
N LEU A 123 1.81 4.92 -24.18
CA LEU A 123 1.91 5.60 -25.48
C LEU A 123 3.37 5.64 -25.94
N ASP A 124 3.61 5.73 -27.24
CA ASP A 124 4.93 6.08 -27.76
C ASP A 124 5.12 7.59 -27.62
N PHE A 125 6.21 8.01 -26.97
CA PHE A 125 6.48 9.43 -26.77
C PHE A 125 6.75 10.15 -28.10
N ALA A 126 7.24 9.44 -29.11
CA ALA A 126 7.45 9.99 -30.45
C ALA A 126 6.13 10.41 -31.14
N ASP A 127 5.01 9.78 -30.76
CA ASP A 127 3.68 10.05 -31.33
C ASP A 127 2.94 11.22 -30.63
N LEU A 128 3.58 11.87 -29.66
CA LEU A 128 3.01 13.06 -29.03
C LEU A 128 3.25 14.30 -29.91
N ASP A 129 2.17 15.00 -30.22
CA ASP A 129 2.19 16.37 -30.69
C ASP A 129 1.73 17.33 -29.58
N GLU A 130 1.79 18.64 -29.83
CA GLU A 130 1.37 19.62 -28.83
C GLU A 130 -0.12 19.53 -28.45
N ALA A 131 -0.98 19.16 -29.40
CA ALA A 131 -2.42 19.08 -29.16
C ALA A 131 -2.74 17.92 -28.22
N ARG A 132 -2.13 16.76 -28.46
CA ARG A 132 -2.23 15.57 -27.63
C ARG A 132 -1.60 15.82 -26.26
N LEU A 133 -0.45 16.48 -26.18
CA LEU A 133 0.18 16.85 -24.91
C LEU A 133 -0.73 17.77 -24.07
N ARG A 134 -1.37 18.77 -24.69
CA ARG A 134 -2.36 19.63 -24.01
C ARG A 134 -3.57 18.84 -23.52
N ALA A 135 -4.05 17.87 -24.30
CA ALA A 135 -5.20 17.03 -23.94
C ALA A 135 -4.91 16.08 -22.75
N LEU A 136 -3.65 15.69 -22.54
CA LEU A 136 -3.25 14.86 -21.39
C LEU A 136 -3.41 15.60 -20.05
N GLY A 137 -3.28 16.93 -20.04
CA GLY A 137 -3.37 17.74 -18.83
C GLY A 137 -2.16 17.55 -17.90
N ASN A 138 -2.37 17.73 -16.59
CA ASN A 138 -1.31 17.59 -15.59
C ASN A 138 -1.01 16.11 -15.32
N GLY A 139 0.27 15.77 -15.17
CA GLY A 139 0.70 14.42 -14.86
C GLY A 139 2.21 14.23 -15.00
N LEU A 140 2.60 12.96 -15.05
CA LEU A 140 3.99 12.55 -15.17
C LEU A 140 4.15 11.45 -16.23
N PHE A 141 5.36 11.32 -16.76
CA PHE A 141 5.78 10.23 -17.64
C PHE A 141 6.81 9.35 -16.95
N GLN A 142 6.66 8.05 -17.09
CA GLN A 142 7.59 7.02 -16.62
C GLN A 142 7.93 6.07 -17.78
N PRO A 143 9.13 5.46 -17.80
CA PRO A 143 9.40 4.36 -18.70
C PRO A 143 8.49 3.17 -18.36
N VAL A 144 8.21 2.32 -19.35
CA VAL A 144 7.55 1.04 -19.09
C VAL A 144 8.49 0.17 -18.24
N ILE A 145 8.05 -0.16 -17.03
CA ILE A 145 8.80 -1.03 -16.12
C ILE A 145 8.58 -2.48 -16.53
N GLN A 146 9.67 -3.20 -16.79
CA GLN A 146 9.62 -4.65 -16.99
C GLN A 146 9.65 -5.32 -15.61
N PRO A 147 8.67 -6.18 -15.27
CA PRO A 147 8.64 -6.82 -13.96
C PRO A 147 9.75 -7.87 -13.81
N HIS A 148 10.17 -8.11 -12.56
CA HIS A 148 11.01 -9.25 -12.22
C HIS A 148 10.39 -10.57 -12.67
N GLU A 149 11.20 -11.49 -13.21
CA GLU A 149 10.72 -12.75 -13.82
C GLU A 149 9.90 -13.63 -12.86
N ALA A 150 10.21 -13.56 -11.55
CA ALA A 150 9.48 -14.29 -10.51
C ALA A 150 7.96 -14.00 -10.53
N PHE A 151 7.53 -12.80 -10.89
CA PHE A 151 6.10 -12.46 -11.00
C PHE A 151 5.42 -13.14 -12.20
N GLY A 152 6.20 -13.62 -13.17
CA GLY A 152 5.71 -14.43 -14.29
C GLY A 152 4.97 -15.69 -13.84
N ARG A 153 5.21 -16.17 -12.61
CA ARG A 153 4.46 -17.26 -11.97
C ARG A 153 2.95 -17.05 -11.98
N PHE A 154 2.47 -15.80 -11.90
CA PHE A 154 1.04 -15.53 -11.89
C PHE A 154 0.39 -15.59 -13.28
N GLY A 155 1.20 -15.65 -14.34
CA GLY A 155 0.73 -15.80 -15.72
C GLY A 155 -0.06 -14.60 -16.25
N VAL A 156 0.09 -13.42 -15.65
CA VAL A 156 -0.58 -12.18 -16.06
C VAL A 156 0.44 -11.14 -16.54
N THR A 157 0.06 -10.33 -17.52
CA THR A 157 0.91 -9.30 -18.10
C THR A 157 0.94 -8.01 -17.29
N SER A 158 -0.01 -7.83 -16.37
CA SER A 158 -0.10 -6.63 -15.54
C SER A 158 1.09 -6.51 -14.61
N LEU A 159 1.67 -5.31 -14.48
CA LEU A 159 2.72 -5.03 -13.50
C LEU A 159 2.18 -5.24 -12.08
N ALA A 160 2.64 -6.30 -11.40
CA ALA A 160 2.27 -6.55 -10.01
C ALA A 160 2.76 -5.40 -9.12
N THR A 161 1.96 -5.04 -8.12
CA THR A 161 2.25 -3.91 -7.24
C THR A 161 2.36 -4.37 -5.80
N LEU A 162 3.54 -4.20 -5.21
CA LEU A 162 3.77 -4.43 -3.80
C LEU A 162 3.40 -3.18 -3.01
N ARG A 163 2.45 -3.29 -2.10
CA ARG A 163 2.08 -2.22 -1.19
C ARG A 163 2.75 -2.40 0.16
N LEU A 164 3.37 -1.34 0.68
CA LEU A 164 3.80 -1.25 2.08
C LEU A 164 3.16 -0.03 2.74
N GLY A 165 2.58 -0.22 3.93
CA GLY A 165 2.11 0.89 4.76
C GLY A 165 3.14 1.25 5.81
N THR A 166 3.55 2.51 5.90
CA THR A 166 4.44 3.01 6.96
C THR A 166 3.74 4.06 7.81
N VAL A 167 3.96 3.99 9.11
CA VAL A 167 3.53 5.00 10.08
C VAL A 167 4.74 5.74 10.61
N LEU A 168 4.64 7.06 10.67
CA LEU A 168 5.58 7.90 11.41
C LEU A 168 5.03 8.07 12.84
N PRO A 169 5.67 7.45 13.85
CA PRO A 169 5.29 7.64 15.24
C PRO A 169 5.51 9.09 15.69
N GLN A 170 5.05 9.42 16.91
CA GLN A 170 5.23 10.77 17.45
C GLN A 170 6.71 11.12 17.63
N THR A 171 7.51 10.12 17.99
CA THR A 171 8.96 10.21 18.07
C THR A 171 9.55 8.94 17.46
N GLY A 172 10.69 9.07 16.79
CA GLY A 172 11.39 7.94 16.17
C GLY A 172 11.18 7.80 14.66
N PRO A 173 11.80 6.76 14.07
CA PRO A 173 11.78 6.55 12.62
C PRO A 173 10.44 5.96 12.14
N PRO A 174 10.15 6.03 10.83
CA PRO A 174 9.01 5.33 10.25
C PRO A 174 9.02 3.82 10.48
N GLU A 175 7.85 3.27 10.76
CA GLU A 175 7.61 1.84 11.03
C GLU A 175 6.69 1.23 9.98
N ILE A 176 7.00 0.03 9.49
CA ILE A 176 6.12 -0.69 8.55
C ILE A 176 4.99 -1.34 9.35
N ARG A 177 3.75 -1.06 8.95
CA ARG A 177 2.52 -1.58 9.60
C ARG A 177 1.81 -2.64 8.78
N CYS A 178 1.98 -2.67 7.47
CA CYS A 178 1.37 -3.68 6.62
C CYS A 178 2.12 -3.86 5.31
N CYS A 179 1.98 -5.04 4.71
CA CYS A 179 2.48 -5.32 3.38
C CYS A 179 1.58 -6.30 2.64
N TYR A 180 1.30 -6.02 1.37
CA TYR A 180 0.53 -6.94 0.55
C TYR A 180 0.82 -6.76 -0.93
N LEU A 181 0.69 -7.83 -1.68
CA LEU A 181 0.85 -7.84 -3.12
C LEU A 181 -0.50 -7.68 -3.79
N LYS A 182 -0.55 -6.83 -4.81
CA LYS A 182 -1.68 -6.68 -5.73
C LYS A 182 -1.29 -7.29 -7.08
N ILE A 183 -2.12 -8.19 -7.58
CA ILE A 183 -1.93 -8.92 -8.83
C ILE A 183 -3.11 -8.57 -9.74
N GLY A 184 -2.84 -8.13 -10.97
CA GLY A 184 -3.89 -7.78 -11.93
C GLY A 184 -4.54 -9.01 -12.54
N ARG A 185 -5.58 -8.79 -13.33
CA ARG A 185 -6.36 -9.82 -14.02
C ARG A 185 -5.94 -9.94 -15.49
N SER A 186 -6.28 -11.06 -16.13
CA SER A 186 -5.97 -11.27 -17.55
C SER A 186 -6.54 -10.14 -18.42
N GLY A 187 -5.75 -9.70 -19.41
CA GLY A 187 -6.12 -8.61 -20.32
C GLY A 187 -5.85 -7.20 -19.77
N GLN A 188 -5.29 -7.06 -18.57
CA GLN A 188 -4.90 -5.77 -18.00
C GLN A 188 -3.40 -5.51 -18.17
N GLN A 189 -3.04 -4.26 -18.52
CA GLN A 189 -1.64 -3.80 -18.55
C GLN A 189 -1.15 -3.35 -17.16
N ASN A 190 -2.04 -2.82 -16.33
CA ASN A 190 -1.74 -2.33 -14.98
C ASN A 190 -2.77 -2.89 -14.00
N VAL A 191 -2.40 -2.98 -12.72
CA VAL A 191 -3.34 -3.36 -11.65
C VAL A 191 -4.41 -2.30 -11.50
N VAL A 192 -5.68 -2.71 -11.51
CA VAL A 192 -6.83 -1.84 -11.32
C VAL A 192 -7.55 -2.19 -10.03
N ALA A 193 -7.78 -1.22 -9.15
CA ALA A 193 -8.19 -1.49 -7.77
C ALA A 193 -9.49 -2.30 -7.62
N HIS A 194 -10.45 -2.11 -8.54
CA HIS A 194 -11.73 -2.83 -8.53
C HIS A 194 -11.67 -4.20 -9.21
N ASN A 195 -10.56 -4.56 -9.87
CA ASN A 195 -10.39 -5.84 -10.55
C ASN A 195 -8.96 -6.35 -10.38
N GLN A 196 -8.67 -6.85 -9.18
CA GLN A 196 -7.35 -7.36 -8.77
C GLN A 196 -7.50 -8.51 -7.77
N VAL A 197 -6.41 -9.23 -7.55
CA VAL A 197 -6.22 -10.15 -6.43
C VAL A 197 -5.26 -9.49 -5.44
N ARG A 198 -5.59 -9.49 -4.16
CA ARG A 198 -4.71 -9.02 -3.09
C ARG A 198 -4.32 -10.17 -2.18
N VAL A 199 -3.05 -10.28 -1.83
CA VAL A 199 -2.55 -11.30 -0.89
C VAL A 199 -1.61 -10.63 0.11
N ALA A 200 -1.80 -10.90 1.41
CA ALA A 200 -0.90 -10.38 2.44
C ALA A 200 0.51 -10.92 2.24
N VAL A 201 1.51 -10.11 2.59
CA VAL A 201 2.93 -10.44 2.45
C VAL A 201 3.61 -10.16 3.78
N ASN A 202 4.42 -11.11 4.26
CA ASN A 202 5.32 -10.84 5.37
C ASN A 202 6.44 -9.90 4.88
N TRP A 203 6.48 -8.67 5.36
CA TRP A 203 7.46 -7.67 4.90
C TRP A 203 8.91 -7.96 5.31
N THR A 204 9.15 -8.91 6.22
CA THR A 204 10.49 -9.36 6.60
C THR A 204 10.96 -10.51 5.71
N SER A 205 10.11 -11.50 5.44
CA SER A 205 10.49 -12.69 4.66
C SER A 205 10.09 -12.66 3.20
N GLY A 206 9.23 -11.73 2.77
CA GLY A 206 8.67 -11.68 1.41
C GLY A 206 7.60 -12.73 1.12
N ALA A 207 7.35 -13.66 2.04
CA ALA A 207 6.41 -14.76 1.83
C ALA A 207 4.96 -14.26 1.77
N THR A 208 4.23 -14.71 0.76
CA THR A 208 2.78 -14.51 0.65
C THR A 208 2.00 -15.38 1.63
N ASP A 209 0.85 -14.88 2.05
CA ASP A 209 -0.13 -15.69 2.78
C ASP A 209 -0.73 -16.78 1.87
N VAL A 210 -1.30 -17.81 2.48
CA VAL A 210 -2.02 -18.88 1.80
C VAL A 210 -3.29 -18.35 1.14
N ARG A 211 -3.94 -17.37 1.76
CA ARG A 211 -5.22 -16.82 1.30
C ARG A 211 -5.05 -15.40 0.77
N GLY A 212 -5.47 -15.19 -0.47
CA GLY A 212 -5.74 -13.88 -1.05
C GLY A 212 -7.24 -13.58 -1.12
N TYR A 213 -7.56 -12.38 -1.60
CA TYR A 213 -8.91 -11.89 -1.71
C TYR A 213 -9.11 -11.09 -2.99
N LEU A 214 -10.27 -11.28 -3.61
CA LEU A 214 -10.71 -10.44 -4.73
C LEU A 214 -11.19 -9.08 -4.22
N SER A 215 -11.45 -8.16 -5.14
CA SER A 215 -11.94 -6.81 -4.82
C SER A 215 -13.26 -6.82 -4.02
N ASN A 216 -14.09 -7.85 -4.19
CA ASN A 216 -15.34 -8.05 -3.46
C ASN A 216 -15.19 -8.87 -2.16
N TRP A 217 -13.96 -9.05 -1.67
CA TRP A 217 -13.63 -9.85 -0.48
C TRP A 217 -13.88 -11.35 -0.57
N GLN A 218 -14.18 -11.88 -1.76
CA GLN A 218 -14.21 -13.33 -1.94
C GLN A 218 -12.79 -13.90 -1.73
N PRO A 219 -12.62 -14.87 -0.80
CA PRO A 219 -11.32 -15.48 -0.55
C PRO A 219 -10.93 -16.41 -1.70
N THR A 220 -9.63 -16.50 -1.96
CA THR A 220 -9.06 -17.41 -2.97
C THR A 220 -7.65 -17.82 -2.55
N ASP A 221 -7.25 -19.04 -2.87
CA ASP A 221 -5.88 -19.58 -2.73
C ASP A 221 -5.09 -19.52 -4.05
N VAL A 222 -5.78 -19.24 -5.16
CA VAL A 222 -5.23 -19.15 -6.52
C VAL A 222 -5.62 -17.85 -7.22
N HIS A 223 -4.85 -17.45 -8.22
CA HIS A 223 -5.24 -16.42 -9.17
C HIS A 223 -6.42 -16.93 -10.02
N PRO A 224 -7.56 -16.21 -10.13
CA PRO A 224 -8.77 -16.85 -10.66
C PRO A 224 -8.75 -17.10 -12.16
N ASP A 225 -7.94 -16.36 -12.93
CA ASP A 225 -7.82 -16.56 -14.39
C ASP A 225 -6.81 -17.65 -14.74
N THR A 226 -5.66 -17.65 -14.06
CA THR A 226 -4.49 -18.47 -14.42
C THR A 226 -4.34 -19.69 -13.53
N LYS A 227 -5.10 -19.75 -12.43
CA LYS A 227 -5.06 -20.79 -11.39
C LYS A 227 -3.71 -20.90 -10.69
N ALA A 228 -2.82 -19.91 -10.86
CA ALA A 228 -1.54 -19.86 -10.18
C ALA A 228 -1.74 -19.78 -8.66
N ALA A 229 -1.11 -20.67 -7.91
CA ALA A 229 -1.16 -20.66 -6.46
C ALA A 229 -0.56 -19.37 -5.90
N LEU A 230 -1.27 -18.74 -4.95
CA LEU A 230 -0.81 -17.55 -4.25
C LEU A 230 0.21 -17.90 -3.16
N ASN A 231 0.06 -19.07 -2.53
CA ASN A 231 0.93 -19.53 -1.47
C ASN A 231 2.34 -19.92 -2.00
N GLY A 232 3.34 -19.89 -1.11
CA GLY A 232 4.70 -20.29 -1.44
C GLY A 232 5.34 -19.41 -2.53
N PHE A 233 4.88 -18.17 -2.68
CA PHE A 233 5.58 -17.14 -3.45
C PHE A 233 6.33 -16.24 -2.48
N GLU A 234 7.57 -15.91 -2.82
CA GLU A 234 8.38 -14.95 -2.08
C GLU A 234 8.61 -13.74 -2.97
N VAL A 235 8.26 -12.56 -2.47
CA VAL A 235 8.42 -11.31 -3.21
C VAL A 235 9.92 -10.98 -3.31
N PRO A 236 10.50 -10.91 -4.52
CA PRO A 236 11.91 -10.54 -4.69
C PRO A 236 12.15 -9.10 -4.22
N GLY A 237 13.36 -8.78 -3.75
CA GLY A 237 13.71 -7.44 -3.30
C GLY A 237 12.96 -6.92 -2.06
N ILE A 238 12.25 -7.78 -1.30
CA ILE A 238 11.40 -7.34 -0.16
C ILE A 238 12.18 -6.51 0.88
N ALA A 239 13.40 -6.91 1.20
CA ALA A 239 14.24 -6.21 2.17
C ALA A 239 14.65 -4.82 1.66
N GLN A 240 14.91 -4.68 0.34
CA GLN A 240 15.18 -3.39 -0.29
C GLN A 240 13.93 -2.51 -0.29
N ALA A 241 12.77 -3.08 -0.58
CA ALA A 241 11.50 -2.35 -0.56
C ALA A 241 11.20 -1.82 0.85
N ALA A 242 11.36 -2.66 1.87
CA ALA A 242 11.18 -2.27 3.27
C ALA A 242 12.15 -1.17 3.72
N ARG A 243 13.41 -1.18 3.26
CA ARG A 243 14.37 -0.09 3.53
C ARG A 243 13.96 1.19 2.82
N LEU A 244 13.63 1.10 1.53
CA LEU A 244 13.26 2.25 0.70
C LEU A 244 12.08 3.02 1.29
N VAL A 245 10.97 2.35 1.64
CA VAL A 245 9.78 3.07 2.13
C VAL A 245 10.01 3.79 3.45
N ARG A 246 10.86 3.24 4.33
CA ARG A 246 11.25 3.90 5.58
C ARG A 246 12.12 5.13 5.31
N GLU A 247 13.06 5.02 4.36
CA GLU A 247 13.87 6.15 3.92
C GLU A 247 13.00 7.26 3.32
N LEU A 248 12.12 6.92 2.37
CA LEU A 248 11.24 7.89 1.71
C LEU A 248 10.29 8.56 2.70
N HIS A 249 9.69 7.81 3.64
CA HIS A 249 8.82 8.39 4.67
C HIS A 249 9.60 9.32 5.61
N SER A 250 10.88 9.04 5.86
CA SER A 250 11.75 9.92 6.66
C SER A 250 12.03 11.25 5.95
N ARG A 251 12.05 11.28 4.61
CA ARG A 251 12.24 12.50 3.80
C ARG A 251 10.98 13.36 3.72
N LEU A 252 9.79 12.75 3.84
CA LEU A 252 8.49 13.45 3.82
C LEU A 252 7.70 13.23 5.12
N PRO A 253 8.09 13.86 6.24
CA PRO A 253 7.45 13.66 7.55
C PRO A 253 6.16 14.49 7.72
N LEU A 254 5.44 14.77 6.62
CA LEU A 254 4.18 15.53 6.65
C LEU A 254 2.98 14.60 6.93
N PRO A 255 2.68 13.60 6.08
CA PRO A 255 1.70 12.57 6.42
C PRO A 255 2.32 11.57 7.41
N ARG A 256 1.59 11.23 8.47
CA ARG A 256 2.05 10.23 9.44
C ARG A 256 1.65 8.80 9.09
N PHE A 257 0.79 8.58 8.11
CA PHE A 257 0.53 7.26 7.53
C PHE A 257 0.56 7.34 6.02
N VAL A 258 1.43 6.53 5.41
CA VAL A 258 1.59 6.45 3.96
C VAL A 258 1.49 5.00 3.50
N CYS A 259 0.74 4.76 2.42
CA CYS A 259 0.83 3.53 1.66
C CYS A 259 1.67 3.78 0.41
N TRP A 260 2.76 3.01 0.26
CA TRP A 260 3.69 3.07 -0.86
C TRP A 260 3.40 1.92 -1.79
N ASP A 261 3.24 2.20 -3.08
CA ASP A 261 3.08 1.20 -4.11
C ASP A 261 4.35 1.12 -4.94
N LEU A 262 4.89 -0.10 -5.00
CA LEU A 262 6.19 -0.39 -5.55
C LEU A 262 6.07 -1.45 -6.65
N ALA A 263 6.94 -1.35 -7.64
CA ALA A 263 7.27 -2.43 -8.55
C ALA A 263 8.68 -2.93 -8.25
N ILE A 264 8.93 -4.20 -8.54
CA ILE A 264 10.28 -4.78 -8.57
C ILE A 264 10.59 -5.06 -10.04
N ASP A 265 11.62 -4.39 -10.56
CA ASP A 265 11.98 -4.49 -11.96
C ASP A 265 12.78 -5.75 -12.29
N GLN A 266 13.04 -5.99 -13.57
CA GLN A 266 13.76 -7.16 -14.09
C GLN A 266 15.18 -7.32 -13.54
N ASN A 267 15.76 -6.26 -12.96
CA ASN A 267 17.07 -6.26 -12.34
C ASN A 267 16.96 -6.22 -10.80
N GLU A 268 15.79 -6.57 -10.25
CA GLU A 268 15.46 -6.55 -8.82
C GLU A 268 15.50 -5.15 -8.18
N ASN A 269 15.52 -4.07 -8.97
CA ASN A 269 15.44 -2.73 -8.38
C ASN A 269 14.00 -2.40 -8.00
N VAL A 270 13.86 -1.81 -6.82
CA VAL A 270 12.58 -1.29 -6.34
C VAL A 270 12.27 0.06 -7.00
N ARG A 271 11.11 0.16 -7.64
CA ARG A 271 10.60 1.38 -8.29
C ARG A 271 9.36 1.88 -7.55
N LEU A 272 9.35 3.16 -7.19
CA LEU A 272 8.19 3.82 -6.59
C LEU A 272 7.17 4.15 -7.70
N LEU A 273 6.00 3.52 -7.66
CA LEU A 273 4.94 3.74 -8.63
C LEU A 273 4.02 4.90 -8.22
N GLU A 274 3.62 4.89 -6.96
CA GLU A 274 2.72 5.88 -6.33
C GLU A 274 2.85 5.79 -4.81
N TRP A 275 2.36 6.82 -4.13
CA TRP A 275 2.14 6.79 -2.69
C TRP A 275 0.79 7.45 -2.39
N GLU A 276 0.13 7.09 -1.29
CA GLU A 276 -1.14 7.69 -0.88
C GLU A 276 -1.25 7.82 0.64
N GLY A 277 -2.17 8.66 1.10
CA GLY A 277 -2.44 8.91 2.52
C GLY A 277 -3.13 7.76 3.26
N GLY A 278 -2.61 6.54 3.11
CA GLY A 278 -2.92 5.38 3.94
C GLY A 278 -4.30 4.76 3.74
N VAL A 279 -4.36 3.42 3.64
CA VAL A 279 -5.62 2.66 3.61
C VAL A 279 -5.51 1.48 4.58
N VAL A 280 -6.45 1.37 5.51
CA VAL A 280 -6.43 0.33 6.58
C VAL A 280 -7.24 -0.90 6.21
N SER A 281 -8.26 -0.75 5.34
CA SER A 281 -9.30 -1.76 5.09
C SER A 281 -8.81 -3.15 4.69
N PHE A 282 -7.67 -3.28 3.99
CA PHE A 282 -7.09 -4.59 3.65
C PHE A 282 -6.17 -5.13 4.73
N ALA A 283 -5.37 -4.26 5.34
CA ALA A 283 -4.33 -4.64 6.27
C ALA A 283 -4.90 -5.20 7.57
N GLU A 284 -5.87 -4.50 8.18
CA GLU A 284 -6.45 -4.91 9.46
C GLU A 284 -7.00 -6.34 9.47
N PRO A 285 -7.88 -6.73 8.55
CA PRO A 285 -8.45 -8.07 8.59
C PRO A 285 -7.53 -9.19 8.09
N THR A 286 -6.39 -8.87 7.46
CA THR A 286 -5.46 -9.89 6.92
C THR A 286 -4.18 -10.02 7.73
N GLN A 287 -3.78 -8.97 8.45
CA GLN A 287 -2.49 -8.88 9.13
C GLN A 287 -2.58 -8.27 10.53
N GLY A 288 -3.72 -7.68 10.88
CA GLY A 288 -3.87 -6.84 12.06
C GLY A 288 -4.03 -7.57 13.38
N PRO A 289 -4.05 -6.79 14.48
CA PRO A 289 -4.33 -5.35 14.49
C PRO A 289 -3.10 -4.45 14.24
N CYS A 290 -3.02 -3.82 13.07
CA CYS A 290 -1.80 -3.19 12.53
C CYS A 290 -1.46 -1.82 13.17
N PHE A 291 -2.47 -1.11 13.66
CA PHE A 291 -2.36 0.28 14.11
C PHE A 291 -2.48 0.44 15.64
N THR A 292 -2.35 -0.67 16.37
CA THR A 292 -2.29 -0.66 17.84
C THR A 292 -1.04 0.06 18.35
N GLY A 293 -1.15 0.61 19.57
CA GLY A 293 -0.08 1.36 20.22
C GLY A 293 0.09 2.81 19.74
N LEU A 294 -0.67 3.25 18.73
CA LEU A 294 -0.57 4.62 18.19
C LEU A 294 -1.50 5.63 18.88
N GLY A 295 -2.46 5.15 19.68
CA GLY A 295 -3.49 5.97 20.32
C GLY A 295 -4.52 6.58 19.36
N TRP A 296 -4.55 6.11 18.11
CA TRP A 296 -5.42 6.65 17.07
C TRP A 296 -6.90 6.34 17.28
N ASP A 297 -7.20 5.24 17.95
CA ASP A 297 -8.55 4.80 18.31
C ASP A 297 -9.29 5.73 19.28
N ARG A 298 -8.60 6.74 19.84
CA ARG A 298 -9.16 7.71 20.80
C ARG A 298 -9.24 9.14 20.27
N LEU A 299 -8.92 9.38 19.00
CA LEU A 299 -8.84 10.73 18.43
C LEU A 299 -10.18 11.49 18.40
N HIS A 300 -11.30 10.75 18.46
CA HIS A 300 -12.65 11.30 18.55
C HIS A 300 -12.91 12.04 19.89
N LEU A 301 -12.11 11.76 20.93
CA LEU A 301 -12.22 12.40 22.25
C LEU A 301 -11.60 13.81 22.30
N GLY A 302 -11.08 14.32 21.18
CA GLY A 302 -10.54 15.69 21.08
C GLY A 302 -9.22 15.91 21.83
N THR A 303 -8.59 14.86 22.35
CA THR A 303 -7.31 14.96 23.04
C THR A 303 -6.18 15.01 22.01
N SER A 304 -5.33 16.05 22.06
CA SER A 304 -4.05 15.98 21.35
C SER A 304 -3.26 14.79 21.92
N VAL A 305 -2.55 14.05 21.07
CA VAL A 305 -1.80 12.82 21.43
C VAL A 305 -0.64 13.11 22.42
N ALA A 306 -0.53 14.32 22.94
CA ALA A 306 0.48 14.73 23.90
C ALA A 306 -0.05 14.66 25.33
N GLN A 307 -0.14 13.47 25.94
CA GLN A 307 0.01 13.25 27.39
C GLN A 307 -0.37 11.81 27.74
N LYS A 308 0.60 10.87 27.65
CA LYS A 308 0.62 9.68 28.51
C LYS A 308 1.98 8.96 28.64
N ASP A 309 3.10 9.62 28.35
CA ASP A 309 4.45 9.02 28.45
C ASP A 309 5.29 9.53 29.63
N LYS A 310 4.69 10.09 30.69
CA LYS A 310 5.44 10.57 31.87
C LYS A 310 5.35 9.71 33.14
N THR A 311 4.78 8.52 33.06
CA THR A 311 4.75 7.59 34.21
C THR A 311 5.11 6.19 33.75
N GLY A 312 6.40 5.92 33.58
CA GLY A 312 6.88 4.59 33.20
C GLY A 312 8.35 4.58 32.78
N GLU A 313 9.21 5.35 33.45
CA GLU A 313 10.65 5.24 33.25
C GLU A 313 11.28 4.71 34.53
N GLN A 314 11.17 3.39 34.70
CA GLN A 314 12.13 2.55 35.42
C GLN A 314 11.93 1.10 34.97
N GLU A 315 13.05 0.44 34.70
CA GLU A 315 13.22 -0.93 34.17
C GLU A 315 13.05 -1.11 32.65
N ARG A 316 14.12 -0.80 31.91
CA ARG A 316 14.43 -1.45 30.62
C ARG A 316 15.57 -2.44 30.81
N THR A 317 15.24 -3.72 30.92
CA THR A 317 16.09 -4.80 30.43
C THR A 317 15.74 -5.09 28.97
N SER A 318 16.79 -5.32 28.18
CA SER A 318 16.79 -5.55 26.74
C SER A 318 15.91 -6.71 26.28
N THR A 319 15.01 -6.45 25.31
CA THR A 319 14.45 -7.50 24.44
C THR A 319 14.24 -6.98 23.02
N THR A 320 14.53 -7.87 22.08
CA THR A 320 14.63 -7.78 20.61
C THR A 320 13.36 -7.33 19.86
N ALA A 321 13.60 -6.90 18.62
CA ALA A 321 12.66 -6.30 17.67
C ALA A 321 11.34 -7.07 17.43
N GLY A 322 10.22 -6.39 17.69
CA GLY A 322 9.15 -6.10 16.73
C GLY A 322 8.46 -7.23 15.98
N GLU A 323 7.74 -8.12 16.67
CA GLU A 323 6.61 -8.85 16.08
C GLU A 323 5.30 -8.07 16.31
N VAL A 324 4.53 -7.85 15.25
CA VAL A 324 3.15 -7.36 15.35
C VAL A 324 2.30 -8.49 15.93
N PRO A 325 1.44 -8.24 16.95
CA PRO A 325 0.57 -9.29 17.50
C PRO A 325 -0.31 -9.85 16.38
N ARG A 326 -0.15 -11.15 16.07
CA ARG A 326 -1.07 -11.86 15.18
C ARG A 326 -2.23 -12.41 16.00
N CYS A 327 -3.46 -12.20 15.53
CA CYS A 327 -4.61 -12.92 16.06
C CYS A 327 -4.40 -14.43 15.82
N GLU A 328 -4.33 -15.24 16.87
CA GLU A 328 -4.17 -16.70 16.79
C GLU A 328 -5.45 -17.36 16.24
N ALA A 329 -5.68 -17.26 14.94
CA ALA A 329 -6.78 -17.93 14.25
C ALA A 329 -6.31 -18.59 12.95
N SER A 330 -5.20 -19.34 12.99
CA SER A 330 -4.74 -20.16 11.86
C SER A 330 -3.92 -21.39 12.28
N ARG A 331 -4.42 -22.17 13.25
CA ARG A 331 -3.93 -23.53 13.53
C ARG A 331 -5.08 -24.53 13.62
N ILE A 332 -5.74 -24.82 12.49
CA ILE A 332 -6.50 -26.08 12.35
C ILE A 332 -6.16 -26.67 10.99
N GLY A 333 -5.39 -27.76 11.00
CA GLY A 333 -5.00 -28.48 9.80
C GLY A 333 -3.69 -29.27 9.89
N ARG A 334 -3.35 -29.88 11.04
CA ARG A 334 -2.41 -31.02 11.02
C ARG A 334 -3.22 -32.30 10.84
N GLN A 335 -3.16 -32.84 9.63
CA GLN A 335 -3.53 -34.22 9.34
C GLN A 335 -2.84 -35.15 10.35
N ARG A 336 -3.62 -36.01 11.01
CA ARG A 336 -3.08 -37.22 11.61
C ARG A 336 -2.71 -38.15 10.46
N VAL A 337 -1.41 -38.34 10.24
CA VAL A 337 -0.88 -39.46 9.48
C VAL A 337 -1.19 -40.72 10.30
N GLY A 338 -1.86 -41.68 9.66
CA GLY A 338 -2.14 -42.98 10.24
C GLY A 338 -0.84 -43.75 10.46
N ASP A 339 -0.75 -44.38 11.62
CA ASP A 339 0.21 -45.44 11.90
C ASP A 339 -0.64 -46.68 12.22
N GLU A 340 -1.01 -47.42 11.19
CA GLU A 340 -1.39 -48.82 11.31
C GLU A 340 -0.12 -49.64 11.06
N ARG A 341 0.38 -50.28 12.11
CA ARG A 341 1.24 -51.45 12.01
C ARG A 341 0.57 -52.60 12.75
N GLY A 342 0.93 -53.80 12.29
CA GLY A 342 0.48 -55.10 12.81
C GLY A 342 0.72 -55.32 14.30
#